data_AF-A0A432SLA9-F1
#
_entry.id   AF-A0A432SLA9-F1
#
_cell.length_a   1.000
_cell.length_b   1.000
_cell.length_c   1.000
_cell.angle_alpha   90.00
_cell.angle_beta   90.00
_cell.angle_gamma   90.00
#
_symmetry.space_group_name_H-M   'P 1'
#
loop_
_entity.id
_entity.type
_entity.pdbx_description
1 polymer ?
#
loop_
_entity_poly.entity_id
_entity_poly.type
_entity_poly.pdbx_seq_one_letter_code
_entity_poly.pdbx_strand_id
1 'polypeptide(L)'
;MKHHVKRNVMIWLLATLLLMPSLFALTSKESAMSIDLAGKQHILIQRMVNDLQLISKGIDTKNSRADLLLSAKEFETILHGLQKGDKSLHLQATKLPAIKKELQKGERLWKEIKPSMRKPPENPKLLTEMISRLKMLQVTMDKVVKKYEKSIQREKQALALSSLVKSFMKQKKSENHVVNLAGKQRMLTQKMTKLALLVTLGIDKEANKKRLQQAAALYAKTLEGFAKGDSALGLEAAKSPEVVAYLKEVNAAWKPFSQNIQKIIGSGGKDTKALGYVVRHNEALLKKSHHLVQLFKKSGGKKSFMEKARLNIVDIAGRQRMLTQKMTKEKLLILAKVSPKQNDKKLHETIGQFDSALKMLVAGDASHRIPKPSNAKMIAQLRRVSGLWEKLKPIYLQKKTGKKALSAIVQGNPVLLKEMNKAVHISEVVADY
;
A
#
# COMPACT_ATOMS: atom_id res chain seq x y z
N MET A 1 15.88 15.37 -33.72
CA MET A 1 14.44 15.02 -33.64
C MET A 1 14.08 13.72 -32.87
N LYS A 2 14.97 12.76 -32.61
CA LYS A 2 14.62 11.50 -31.89
C LYS A 2 14.48 11.61 -30.35
N HIS A 3 14.89 12.72 -29.72
CA HIS A 3 14.79 12.92 -28.27
C HIS A 3 13.47 13.52 -27.78
N HIS A 4 12.71 14.21 -28.65
CA HIS A 4 11.40 14.78 -28.28
C HIS A 4 10.27 13.74 -28.24
N VAL A 5 10.38 12.66 -29.00
CA VAL A 5 9.34 11.62 -29.08
C VAL A 5 9.27 10.77 -27.79
N LYS A 6 10.41 10.47 -27.15
CA LYS A 6 10.43 9.69 -25.88
C LYS A 6 9.85 10.45 -24.68
N ARG A 7 9.93 11.79 -24.67
CA ARG A 7 9.41 12.64 -23.57
C ARG A 7 7.88 12.74 -23.60
N ASN A 8 7.30 12.74 -24.80
CA ASN A 8 5.84 12.80 -24.97
C ASN A 8 5.16 11.45 -24.67
N VAL A 9 5.80 10.32 -24.95
CA VAL A 9 5.27 8.98 -24.57
C VAL A 9 5.17 8.81 -23.05
N MET A 10 6.11 9.38 -22.28
CA MET A 10 6.09 9.32 -20.82
C MET A 10 5.00 10.20 -20.19
N ILE A 11 4.66 11.32 -20.83
CA ILE A 11 3.56 12.22 -20.44
C ILE A 11 2.20 11.59 -20.76
N TRP A 12 2.06 10.91 -21.90
CA TRP A 12 0.86 10.15 -22.26
C TRP A 12 0.63 8.92 -21.36
N LEU A 13 1.70 8.24 -20.91
CA LEU A 13 1.61 7.15 -19.92
C LEU A 13 1.16 7.66 -18.53
N LEU A 14 1.49 8.90 -18.17
CA LEU A 14 1.05 9.54 -16.92
C LEU A 14 -0.41 10.03 -17.02
N ALA A 15 -0.82 10.58 -18.16
CA ALA A 15 -2.20 11.03 -18.40
C ALA A 15 -3.19 9.85 -18.49
N THR A 16 -2.82 8.75 -19.15
CA THR A 16 -3.63 7.52 -19.21
C THR A 16 -3.76 6.81 -17.86
N LEU A 17 -2.80 6.97 -16.94
CA LEU A 17 -2.89 6.49 -15.56
C LEU A 17 -3.70 7.40 -14.62
N LEU A 18 -3.86 8.69 -14.96
CA LEU A 18 -4.59 9.69 -14.17
C LEU A 18 -6.07 9.82 -14.60
N LEU A 19 -6.41 9.45 -15.84
CA LEU A 19 -7.76 9.52 -16.44
C LEU A 19 -8.44 8.15 -16.63
N MET A 20 -8.07 7.13 -15.88
CA MET A 20 -8.92 5.93 -15.75
C MET A 20 -9.75 6.05 -14.46
N PRO A 21 -10.94 6.67 -14.48
CA PRO A 21 -11.99 6.21 -13.60
C PRO A 21 -12.23 4.74 -13.94
N SER A 22 -12.00 3.86 -12.96
CA SER A 22 -12.84 2.68 -12.67
C SER A 22 -13.31 1.76 -13.82
N LEU A 23 -12.66 1.72 -15.00
CA LEU A 23 -13.11 0.81 -16.07
C LEU A 23 -12.97 -0.68 -15.67
N PHE A 24 -12.15 -0.97 -14.65
CA PHE A 24 -11.89 -2.30 -14.10
C PHE A 24 -12.20 -2.45 -12.60
N ALA A 25 -12.76 -1.44 -11.93
CA ALA A 25 -13.02 -1.50 -10.49
C ALA A 25 -14.44 -2.02 -10.25
N LEU A 26 -14.56 -3.24 -9.73
CA LEU A 26 -15.73 -3.63 -8.94
C LEU A 26 -15.81 -2.66 -7.75
N THR A 27 -17.00 -2.23 -7.35
CA THR A 27 -17.13 -1.42 -6.14
C THR A 27 -16.59 -2.20 -4.93
N SER A 28 -16.17 -1.50 -3.86
CA SER A 28 -15.66 -2.17 -2.65
C SER A 28 -16.64 -3.19 -2.05
N LYS A 29 -17.95 -2.96 -2.25
CA LYS A 29 -19.05 -3.85 -1.88
C LYS A 29 -19.13 -5.08 -2.78
N GLU A 30 -19.06 -4.89 -4.10
CA GLU A 30 -19.05 -5.99 -5.09
C GLU A 30 -17.82 -6.90 -4.94
N SER A 31 -16.67 -6.32 -4.63
CA SER A 31 -15.43 -7.09 -4.42
C SER A 31 -15.48 -7.93 -3.14
N ALA A 32 -16.06 -7.41 -2.06
CA ALA A 32 -16.24 -8.15 -0.81
C ALA A 32 -17.21 -9.32 -0.98
N MET A 33 -18.32 -9.11 -1.69
CA MET A 33 -19.29 -10.16 -1.99
C MET A 33 -18.72 -11.26 -2.89
N SER A 34 -17.90 -10.89 -3.88
CA SER A 34 -17.21 -11.86 -4.73
C SER A 34 -16.24 -12.76 -3.94
N ILE A 35 -15.61 -12.23 -2.89
CA ILE A 35 -14.76 -13.03 -1.96
C ILE A 35 -15.61 -13.94 -1.10
N ASP A 36 -16.67 -13.42 -0.49
CA ASP A 36 -17.54 -14.21 0.38
C ASP A 36 -18.12 -15.40 -0.38
N LEU A 37 -18.62 -15.17 -1.60
CA LEU A 37 -19.17 -16.22 -2.47
C LEU A 37 -18.08 -17.19 -2.96
N ALA A 38 -16.89 -16.72 -3.33
CA ALA A 38 -15.77 -17.61 -3.63
C ALA A 38 -15.32 -18.42 -2.40
N GLY A 39 -15.44 -17.86 -1.19
CA GLY A 39 -15.21 -18.54 0.07
C GLY A 39 -16.27 -19.60 0.37
N LYS A 40 -17.56 -19.32 0.09
CA LYS A 40 -18.65 -20.29 0.22
C LYS A 40 -18.44 -21.51 -0.67
N GLN A 41 -17.84 -21.37 -1.85
CA GLN A 41 -17.50 -22.50 -2.71
C GLN A 41 -16.56 -23.52 -2.04
N HIS A 42 -15.64 -23.07 -1.19
CA HIS A 42 -14.80 -23.97 -0.40
C HIS A 42 -15.64 -24.83 0.56
N ILE A 43 -16.59 -24.20 1.26
CA ILE A 43 -17.49 -24.87 2.22
C ILE A 43 -18.36 -25.89 1.48
N LEU A 44 -18.91 -25.52 0.32
CA LEU A 44 -19.75 -26.40 -0.49
C LEU A 44 -18.98 -27.62 -1.01
N ILE A 45 -17.73 -27.46 -1.44
CA ILE A 45 -16.90 -28.60 -1.84
C ILE A 45 -16.63 -29.54 -0.66
N GLN A 46 -16.35 -29.01 0.53
CA GLN A 46 -16.16 -29.84 1.73
C GLN A 46 -17.43 -30.61 2.11
N ARG A 47 -18.61 -29.96 2.03
CA ARG A 47 -19.90 -30.64 2.23
C ARG A 47 -20.10 -31.79 1.25
N MET A 48 -19.91 -31.55 -0.05
CA MET A 48 -20.01 -32.60 -1.08
C MET A 48 -19.06 -33.78 -0.81
N VAL A 49 -17.83 -33.50 -0.36
CA VAL A 49 -16.88 -34.56 0.01
C VAL A 49 -17.38 -35.38 1.20
N ASN A 50 -17.93 -34.73 2.22
CA ASN A 50 -18.48 -35.40 3.40
C ASN A 50 -19.70 -36.25 3.04
N ASP A 51 -20.63 -35.73 2.24
CA ASP A 51 -21.82 -36.46 1.82
C ASP A 51 -21.46 -37.72 1.03
N LEU A 52 -20.47 -37.63 0.14
CA LEU A 52 -19.95 -38.79 -0.60
C LEU A 52 -19.31 -39.84 0.33
N GLN A 53 -18.65 -39.42 1.41
CA GLN A 53 -18.10 -40.33 2.41
C GLN A 53 -19.18 -40.99 3.28
N LEU A 54 -20.29 -40.30 3.55
CA LEU A 54 -21.42 -40.89 4.27
C LEU A 54 -22.14 -41.92 3.39
N ILE A 55 -22.38 -41.57 2.13
CA ILE A 55 -22.95 -42.47 1.12
C ILE A 55 -22.10 -43.74 0.98
N SER A 56 -20.77 -43.60 0.93
CA SER A 56 -19.85 -44.75 0.80
C SER A 56 -19.92 -45.73 1.96
N LYS A 57 -20.26 -45.23 3.16
CA LYS A 57 -20.35 -46.01 4.39
C LYS A 57 -21.76 -46.55 4.65
N GLY A 58 -22.73 -46.27 3.76
CA GLY A 58 -24.13 -46.64 3.96
C GLY A 58 -24.82 -45.83 5.07
N ILE A 59 -24.26 -44.70 5.50
CA ILE A 59 -24.78 -43.88 6.60
C ILE A 59 -25.69 -42.79 6.02
N ASP A 60 -26.92 -42.71 6.53
CA ASP A 60 -27.92 -41.69 6.18
C ASP A 60 -27.94 -41.35 4.67
N THR A 61 -27.98 -42.38 3.84
CA THR A 61 -27.72 -42.27 2.40
C THR A 61 -28.77 -41.43 1.68
N LYS A 62 -30.02 -41.41 2.18
CA LYS A 62 -31.12 -40.63 1.62
C LYS A 62 -30.88 -39.13 1.81
N ASN A 63 -30.60 -38.69 3.03
CA ASN A 63 -30.37 -37.25 3.31
C ASN A 63 -29.04 -36.80 2.70
N SER A 64 -27.98 -37.60 2.83
CA SER A 64 -26.66 -37.30 2.24
C SER A 64 -26.74 -37.11 0.71
N ARG A 65 -27.57 -37.89 0.00
CA ARG A 65 -27.80 -37.70 -1.44
C ARG A 65 -28.53 -36.38 -1.75
N ALA A 66 -29.51 -36.00 -0.93
CA ALA A 66 -30.22 -34.73 -1.09
C ALA A 66 -29.29 -33.53 -0.85
N ASP A 67 -28.49 -33.57 0.22
CA ASP A 67 -27.55 -32.52 0.59
C ASP A 67 -26.41 -32.38 -0.42
N LEU A 68 -25.91 -33.50 -0.97
CA LEU A 68 -24.93 -33.52 -2.05
C LEU A 68 -25.44 -32.75 -3.28
N LEU A 69 -26.68 -33.02 -3.70
CA LEU A 69 -27.29 -32.37 -4.85
C LEU A 69 -27.55 -30.89 -4.62
N LEU A 70 -27.98 -30.52 -3.41
CA LEU A 70 -28.19 -29.13 -3.03
C LEU A 70 -26.86 -28.35 -3.03
N SER A 71 -25.83 -28.90 -2.40
CA SER A 71 -24.48 -28.32 -2.37
C SER A 71 -23.88 -28.19 -3.77
N ALA A 72 -24.08 -29.20 -4.63
CA ALA A 72 -23.64 -29.18 -6.03
C ALA A 72 -24.34 -28.10 -6.84
N LYS A 73 -25.65 -27.94 -6.67
CA LYS A 73 -26.44 -26.90 -7.34
C LYS A 73 -25.98 -25.51 -6.91
N GLU A 74 -25.87 -25.28 -5.60
CA GLU A 74 -25.43 -23.98 -5.07
C GLU A 74 -24.00 -23.64 -5.52
N PHE A 75 -23.10 -24.63 -5.53
CA PHE A 75 -21.73 -24.46 -6.01
C PHE A 75 -21.69 -24.02 -7.48
N GLU A 76 -22.48 -24.66 -8.33
CA GLU A 76 -22.57 -24.34 -9.76
C GLU A 76 -23.11 -22.93 -9.99
N THR A 77 -24.20 -22.56 -9.31
CA THR A 77 -24.79 -21.22 -9.41
C THR A 77 -23.75 -20.16 -9.06
N ILE A 78 -23.01 -20.34 -7.96
CA ILE A 78 -21.96 -19.38 -7.57
C ILE A 78 -20.81 -19.36 -8.59
N LEU A 79 -20.39 -20.52 -9.11
CA LEU A 79 -19.30 -20.60 -10.10
C LEU A 79 -19.64 -19.83 -11.37
N HIS A 80 -20.85 -20.02 -11.89
CA HIS A 80 -21.35 -19.30 -13.06
C HIS A 80 -21.53 -17.82 -12.77
N GLY A 81 -22.08 -17.46 -11.62
CA GLY A 81 -22.22 -16.07 -11.19
C GLY A 81 -20.88 -15.33 -11.12
N LEU A 82 -19.83 -15.95 -10.56
CA LEU A 82 -18.49 -15.36 -10.51
C LEU A 82 -17.86 -15.19 -11.90
N GLN A 83 -18.21 -16.04 -12.87
CA GLN A 83 -17.68 -15.99 -14.24
C GLN A 83 -18.41 -15.01 -15.14
N LYS A 84 -19.75 -15.04 -15.12
CA LYS A 84 -20.63 -14.38 -16.11
C LYS A 84 -21.47 -13.27 -15.49
N GLY A 85 -21.48 -13.14 -14.17
CA GLY A 85 -22.42 -12.30 -13.44
C GLY A 85 -23.73 -13.03 -13.19
N ASP A 86 -24.42 -12.64 -12.14
CA ASP A 86 -25.75 -13.14 -11.77
C ASP A 86 -26.48 -12.04 -10.99
N LYS A 87 -27.60 -11.56 -11.55
CA LYS A 87 -28.38 -10.49 -10.94
C LYS A 87 -29.03 -10.90 -9.62
N SER A 88 -29.40 -12.17 -9.47
CA SER A 88 -30.04 -12.72 -8.25
C SER A 88 -29.06 -12.80 -7.08
N LEU A 89 -27.78 -13.04 -7.38
CA LEU A 89 -26.68 -13.01 -6.41
C LEU A 89 -26.03 -11.63 -6.28
N HIS A 90 -26.58 -10.62 -6.97
CA HIS A 90 -25.99 -9.29 -7.14
C HIS A 90 -24.54 -9.31 -7.65
N LEU A 91 -24.12 -10.39 -8.33
CA LEU A 91 -22.78 -10.61 -8.83
C LEU A 91 -22.59 -9.99 -10.21
N GLN A 92 -21.45 -9.32 -10.40
CA GLN A 92 -20.96 -8.94 -11.73
C GLN A 92 -19.85 -9.89 -12.16
N ALA A 93 -19.76 -10.13 -13.48
CA ALA A 93 -18.68 -10.90 -14.06
C ALA A 93 -17.31 -10.30 -13.71
N THR A 94 -16.35 -11.13 -13.30
CA THR A 94 -15.00 -10.64 -13.03
C THR A 94 -14.31 -10.14 -14.31
N LYS A 95 -13.83 -8.89 -14.27
CA LYS A 95 -13.06 -8.28 -15.36
C LYS A 95 -11.56 -8.61 -15.29
N LEU A 96 -11.12 -9.34 -14.27
CA LEU A 96 -9.70 -9.60 -14.00
C LEU A 96 -9.22 -10.86 -14.73
N PRO A 97 -8.31 -10.76 -15.73
CA PRO A 97 -7.94 -11.91 -16.57
C PRO A 97 -7.37 -13.09 -15.78
N ALA A 98 -6.59 -12.81 -14.73
CA ALA A 98 -5.98 -13.84 -13.90
C ALA A 98 -6.98 -14.61 -13.03
N ILE A 99 -8.12 -14.00 -12.69
CA ILE A 99 -9.21 -14.63 -11.94
C ILE A 99 -10.09 -15.39 -12.92
N LYS A 100 -10.45 -14.77 -14.06
CA LYS A 100 -11.21 -15.41 -15.13
C LYS A 100 -10.56 -16.72 -15.59
N LYS A 101 -9.24 -16.73 -15.79
CA LYS A 101 -8.49 -17.93 -16.16
C LYS A 101 -8.57 -19.04 -15.11
N GLU A 102 -8.59 -18.70 -13.83
CA GLU A 102 -8.64 -19.70 -12.75
C GLU A 102 -10.07 -20.23 -12.55
N LEU A 103 -11.09 -19.36 -12.64
CA LEU A 103 -12.50 -19.76 -12.67
C LEU A 103 -12.79 -20.69 -13.86
N GLN A 104 -12.21 -20.45 -15.03
CA GLN A 104 -12.35 -21.33 -16.19
C GLN A 104 -11.78 -22.73 -15.95
N LYS A 105 -10.71 -22.86 -15.17
CA LYS A 105 -10.19 -24.17 -14.77
C LYS A 105 -11.16 -24.86 -13.81
N GLY A 106 -11.69 -24.12 -12.84
CA GLY A 106 -12.71 -24.64 -11.92
C GLY A 106 -13.94 -25.17 -12.66
N GLU A 107 -14.41 -24.45 -13.67
CA GLU A 107 -15.53 -24.88 -14.53
C GLU A 107 -15.23 -26.16 -15.32
N ARG A 108 -14.02 -26.30 -15.86
CA ARG A 108 -13.63 -27.55 -16.57
C ARG A 108 -13.66 -28.74 -15.61
N LEU A 109 -13.04 -28.60 -14.44
CA LEU A 109 -13.07 -29.63 -13.40
C LEU A 109 -14.51 -29.93 -12.95
N TRP A 110 -15.34 -28.91 -12.76
CA TRP A 110 -16.72 -29.08 -12.37
C TRP A 110 -17.54 -29.85 -13.40
N LYS A 111 -17.37 -29.57 -14.71
CA LYS A 111 -18.05 -30.30 -15.79
C LYS A 111 -17.75 -31.79 -15.80
N GLU A 112 -16.52 -32.18 -15.44
CA GLU A 112 -16.12 -33.58 -15.33
C GLU A 112 -16.76 -34.26 -14.11
N ILE A 113 -16.90 -33.55 -12.99
CA ILE A 113 -17.38 -34.09 -11.71
C ILE A 113 -18.91 -34.14 -11.64
N LYS A 114 -19.59 -33.14 -12.22
CA LYS A 114 -21.03 -32.91 -12.10
C LYS A 114 -21.91 -34.13 -12.43
N PRO A 115 -21.66 -34.91 -13.50
CA PRO A 115 -22.50 -36.08 -13.81
C PRO A 115 -22.53 -37.11 -12.68
N SER A 116 -21.40 -37.31 -12.01
CA SER A 116 -21.24 -38.26 -10.90
C SER A 116 -21.94 -37.81 -9.61
N MET A 117 -22.37 -36.54 -9.50
CA MET A 117 -23.11 -36.04 -8.34
C MET A 117 -24.53 -36.61 -8.26
N ARG A 118 -25.16 -36.87 -9.42
CA ARG A 118 -26.53 -37.39 -9.49
C ARG A 118 -26.61 -38.87 -9.16
N LYS A 119 -25.60 -39.62 -9.59
CA LYS A 119 -25.46 -41.04 -9.31
C LYS A 119 -24.02 -41.32 -8.90
N PRO A 120 -23.69 -41.14 -7.62
CA PRO A 120 -22.37 -41.45 -7.10
C PRO A 120 -21.99 -42.90 -7.40
N PRO A 121 -20.73 -43.19 -7.76
CA PRO A 121 -20.29 -44.56 -7.99
C PRO A 121 -20.44 -45.41 -6.72
N GLU A 122 -21.04 -46.59 -6.85
CA GLU A 122 -21.09 -47.57 -5.77
C GLU A 122 -19.72 -48.25 -5.56
N ASN A 123 -18.90 -48.31 -6.60
CA ASN A 123 -17.55 -48.84 -6.53
C ASN A 123 -16.65 -47.92 -5.66
N PRO A 124 -16.06 -48.43 -4.56
CA PRO A 124 -15.25 -47.61 -3.65
C PRO A 124 -14.03 -46.95 -4.30
N LYS A 125 -13.41 -47.58 -5.31
CA LYS A 125 -12.26 -47.01 -6.04
C LYS A 125 -12.68 -45.80 -6.87
N LEU A 126 -13.79 -45.93 -7.62
CA LEU A 126 -14.34 -44.83 -8.44
C LEU A 126 -14.81 -43.66 -7.56
N LEU A 127 -15.37 -43.95 -6.38
CA LEU A 127 -15.77 -42.93 -5.43
C LEU A 127 -14.58 -42.19 -4.82
N THR A 128 -13.49 -42.90 -4.53
CA THR A 128 -12.22 -42.31 -4.07
C THR A 128 -11.63 -41.39 -5.14
N GLU A 129 -11.69 -41.79 -6.41
CA GLU A 129 -11.26 -40.94 -7.54
C GLU A 129 -12.10 -39.66 -7.65
N MET A 130 -13.43 -39.78 -7.51
CA MET A 130 -14.34 -38.65 -7.51
C MET A 130 -14.02 -37.65 -6.37
N ILE A 131 -13.77 -38.15 -5.15
CA ILE A 131 -13.35 -37.32 -4.01
C ILE A 131 -12.01 -36.64 -4.30
N SER A 132 -11.07 -37.32 -4.96
CA SER A 132 -9.79 -36.73 -5.36
C SER A 132 -9.98 -35.56 -6.34
N ARG A 133 -10.87 -35.72 -7.34
CA ARG A 133 -11.22 -34.65 -8.29
C ARG A 133 -11.86 -33.45 -7.59
N LEU A 134 -12.73 -33.68 -6.60
CA LEU A 134 -13.29 -32.60 -5.76
C LEU A 134 -12.21 -31.86 -4.96
N LYS A 135 -11.22 -32.56 -4.42
CA LYS A 135 -10.06 -31.92 -3.77
C LYS A 135 -9.24 -31.07 -4.74
N MET A 136 -9.05 -31.51 -5.99
CA MET A 136 -8.40 -30.69 -7.03
C MET A 136 -9.21 -29.43 -7.37
N LEU A 137 -10.54 -29.55 -7.42
CA LEU A 137 -11.43 -28.41 -7.58
C LEU A 137 -11.29 -27.43 -6.40
N GLN A 138 -11.25 -27.93 -5.16
CA GLN A 138 -11.03 -27.11 -3.97
C GLN A 138 -9.75 -26.29 -4.05
N VAL A 139 -8.62 -26.93 -4.40
CA VAL A 139 -7.33 -26.23 -4.56
C VAL A 139 -7.41 -25.14 -5.63
N THR A 140 -8.19 -25.35 -6.69
CA THR A 140 -8.42 -24.36 -7.74
C THR A 140 -9.25 -23.18 -7.22
N MET A 141 -10.30 -23.45 -6.43
CA MET A 141 -11.15 -22.40 -5.85
C MET A 141 -10.43 -21.60 -4.77
N ASP A 142 -9.57 -22.22 -3.96
CA ASP A 142 -8.72 -21.50 -3.01
C ASP A 142 -7.76 -20.51 -3.70
N LYS A 143 -7.30 -20.84 -4.92
CA LYS A 143 -6.50 -19.91 -5.75
C LYS A 143 -7.35 -18.74 -6.24
N VAL A 144 -8.64 -18.94 -6.52
CA VAL A 144 -9.58 -17.86 -6.89
C VAL A 144 -9.74 -16.89 -5.72
N VAL A 145 -10.00 -17.39 -4.51
CA VAL A 145 -10.11 -16.59 -3.26
C VAL A 145 -8.85 -15.75 -3.05
N LYS A 146 -7.67 -16.38 -3.05
CA LYS A 146 -6.38 -15.69 -2.87
C LYS A 146 -6.12 -14.60 -3.92
N LYS A 147 -6.61 -14.77 -5.15
CA LYS A 147 -6.46 -13.75 -6.21
C LYS A 147 -7.40 -12.57 -5.99
N TYR A 148 -8.64 -12.81 -5.57
CA TYR A 148 -9.57 -11.74 -5.20
C TYR A 148 -9.02 -10.93 -4.01
N GLU A 149 -8.55 -11.57 -2.94
CA GLU A 149 -7.94 -10.91 -1.78
C GLU A 149 -6.77 -9.98 -2.19
N LYS A 150 -5.86 -10.49 -3.04
CA LYS A 150 -4.74 -9.71 -3.57
C LYS A 150 -5.19 -8.53 -4.43
N SER A 151 -6.25 -8.69 -5.21
CA SER A 151 -6.81 -7.62 -6.03
C SER A 151 -7.34 -6.48 -5.17
N ILE A 152 -8.14 -6.80 -4.15
CA ILE A 152 -8.67 -5.80 -3.21
C ILE A 152 -7.55 -5.10 -2.45
N GLN A 153 -6.52 -5.83 -2.03
CA GLN A 153 -5.41 -5.21 -1.32
C GLN A 153 -4.64 -4.21 -2.21
N ARG A 154 -4.46 -4.53 -3.49
CA ARG A 154 -3.88 -3.61 -4.49
C ARG A 154 -4.79 -2.41 -4.73
N GLU A 155 -6.09 -2.61 -4.79
CA GLU A 155 -7.08 -1.55 -4.97
C GLU A 155 -7.11 -0.61 -3.76
N LYS A 156 -7.17 -1.13 -2.54
CA LYS A 156 -7.07 -0.33 -1.29
C LYS A 156 -5.80 0.51 -1.25
N GLN A 157 -4.68 -0.04 -1.72
CA GLN A 157 -3.40 0.69 -1.82
C GLN A 157 -3.42 1.72 -2.94
N ALA A 158 -4.03 1.43 -4.08
CA ALA A 158 -4.19 2.36 -5.20
C ALA A 158 -5.16 3.49 -4.86
N LEU A 159 -6.25 3.21 -4.14
CA LEU A 159 -7.18 4.19 -3.59
C LEU A 159 -6.54 5.04 -2.50
N ALA A 160 -5.74 4.44 -1.61
CA ALA A 160 -4.96 5.20 -0.64
C ALA A 160 -3.95 6.12 -1.33
N LEU A 161 -3.29 5.65 -2.39
CA LEU A 161 -2.38 6.45 -3.21
C LEU A 161 -3.11 7.51 -4.03
N SER A 162 -4.29 7.20 -4.59
CA SER A 162 -5.12 8.10 -5.38
C SER A 162 -5.75 9.17 -4.51
N SER A 163 -6.27 8.83 -3.33
CA SER A 163 -6.71 9.78 -2.32
C SER A 163 -5.56 10.68 -1.86
N LEU A 164 -4.36 10.10 -1.68
CA LEU A 164 -3.17 10.87 -1.42
C LEU A 164 -2.89 11.84 -2.57
N VAL A 165 -2.87 11.39 -3.83
CA VAL A 165 -2.68 12.21 -5.03
C VAL A 165 -3.80 13.25 -5.22
N LYS A 166 -5.06 12.94 -4.92
CA LYS A 166 -6.18 13.90 -4.98
C LYS A 166 -6.04 14.97 -3.89
N SER A 167 -5.62 14.59 -2.67
CA SER A 167 -5.27 15.56 -1.63
C SER A 167 -4.09 16.45 -2.04
N PHE A 168 -3.13 15.90 -2.79
CA PHE A 168 -2.02 16.64 -3.38
C PHE A 168 -2.48 17.69 -4.41
N MET A 169 -3.54 17.40 -5.17
CA MET A 169 -3.96 18.21 -6.33
C MET A 169 -5.04 19.26 -6.00
N LYS A 170 -5.71 19.18 -4.83
CA LYS A 170 -6.89 20.01 -4.50
C LYS A 170 -6.60 21.27 -3.67
N GLN A 171 -5.34 21.68 -3.46
CA GLN A 171 -5.03 22.74 -2.49
C GLN A 171 -4.53 24.05 -3.10
N LYS A 172 -5.13 25.14 -2.59
CA LYS A 172 -4.91 26.55 -2.92
C LYS A 172 -3.53 27.01 -2.40
N LYS A 173 -2.93 27.96 -3.13
CA LYS A 173 -1.62 28.61 -2.90
C LYS A 173 -1.44 29.05 -1.43
N SER A 174 -0.75 28.24 -0.61
CA SER A 174 -0.41 28.61 0.77
C SER A 174 0.95 28.05 1.15
N GLU A 175 1.66 28.74 2.04
CA GLU A 175 3.00 28.33 2.51
C GLU A 175 2.98 26.96 3.21
N ASN A 176 1.87 26.61 3.88
CA ASN A 176 1.64 25.30 4.50
C ASN A 176 1.73 24.17 3.47
N HIS A 177 1.17 24.37 2.27
CA HIS A 177 1.20 23.39 1.19
C HIS A 177 2.63 23.16 0.68
N VAL A 178 3.39 24.23 0.47
CA VAL A 178 4.81 24.16 0.05
C VAL A 178 5.64 23.41 1.10
N VAL A 179 5.46 23.73 2.38
CA VAL A 179 6.15 23.05 3.49
C VAL A 179 5.75 21.58 3.59
N ASN A 180 4.48 21.23 3.38
CA ASN A 180 4.05 19.84 3.31
C ASN A 180 4.71 19.09 2.13
N LEU A 181 4.73 19.68 0.93
CA LEU A 181 5.39 19.11 -0.25
C LEU A 181 6.89 18.90 -0.01
N ALA A 182 7.56 19.86 0.62
CA ALA A 182 8.96 19.75 0.98
C ALA A 182 9.15 18.65 2.04
N GLY A 183 8.25 18.58 3.02
CA GLY A 183 8.23 17.55 4.04
C GLY A 183 8.06 16.14 3.46
N LYS A 184 7.28 16.01 2.39
CA LYS A 184 7.09 14.75 1.65
C LYS A 184 8.35 14.32 0.91
N GLN A 185 9.25 15.24 0.51
CA GLN A 185 10.55 14.85 -0.07
C GLN A 185 11.34 13.99 0.93
N ARG A 186 11.41 14.39 2.21
CA ARG A 186 12.03 13.58 3.28
C ARG A 186 11.45 12.17 3.33
N MET A 187 10.12 12.05 3.34
CA MET A 187 9.43 10.76 3.36
C MET A 187 9.78 9.92 2.14
N LEU A 188 9.80 10.52 0.95
CA LEU A 188 10.10 9.84 -0.30
C LEU A 188 11.54 9.29 -0.32
N THR A 189 12.53 9.98 0.24
CA THR A 189 13.89 9.42 0.39
C THR A 189 13.86 8.08 1.12
N GLN A 190 13.17 8.03 2.27
CA GLN A 190 13.07 6.84 3.11
C GLN A 190 12.23 5.75 2.44
N LYS A 191 11.13 6.13 1.81
CA LYS A 191 10.22 5.22 1.10
C LYS A 191 10.92 4.56 -0.09
N MET A 192 11.70 5.31 -0.86
CA MET A 192 12.47 4.77 -1.99
C MET A 192 13.48 3.73 -1.52
N THR A 193 14.28 4.03 -0.49
CA THR A 193 15.25 3.06 0.05
C THR A 193 14.56 1.82 0.63
N LYS A 194 13.45 1.99 1.36
CA LYS A 194 12.63 0.87 1.85
C LYS A 194 12.13 -0.01 0.69
N LEU A 195 11.58 0.59 -0.35
CA LEU A 195 11.06 -0.14 -1.52
C LEU A 195 12.17 -0.84 -2.30
N ALA A 196 13.34 -0.21 -2.45
CA ALA A 196 14.51 -0.82 -3.06
C ALA A 196 14.96 -2.08 -2.29
N LEU A 197 15.02 -2.03 -0.96
CA LEU A 197 15.28 -3.19 -0.11
C LEU A 197 14.25 -4.30 -0.31
N LEU A 198 12.96 -3.97 -0.34
CA LEU A 198 11.89 -4.95 -0.58
C LEU A 198 12.02 -5.63 -1.95
N VAL A 199 12.38 -4.87 -3.00
CA VAL A 199 12.63 -5.41 -4.35
C VAL A 199 13.82 -6.37 -4.35
N THR A 200 14.95 -5.99 -3.73
CA THR A 200 16.14 -6.85 -3.64
C THR A 200 15.90 -8.10 -2.80
N LEU A 201 15.12 -8.00 -1.72
CA LEU A 201 14.72 -9.15 -0.89
C LEU A 201 13.63 -10.04 -1.54
N GLY A 202 13.16 -9.70 -2.75
CA GLY A 202 12.13 -10.45 -3.46
C GLY A 202 10.72 -10.35 -2.87
N ILE A 203 10.49 -9.44 -1.93
CA ILE A 203 9.19 -9.27 -1.25
C ILE A 203 8.28 -8.42 -2.14
N ASP A 204 7.17 -9.01 -2.61
CA ASP A 204 6.20 -8.36 -3.52
C ASP A 204 6.89 -7.61 -4.68
N LYS A 205 7.94 -8.24 -5.24
CA LYS A 205 8.93 -7.61 -6.11
C LYS A 205 8.36 -6.70 -7.20
N GLU A 206 7.46 -7.22 -8.04
CA GLU A 206 6.88 -6.44 -9.15
C GLU A 206 6.03 -5.26 -8.68
N ALA A 207 5.25 -5.46 -7.60
CA ALA A 207 4.45 -4.39 -7.03
C ALA A 207 5.35 -3.31 -6.41
N ASN A 208 6.41 -3.69 -5.70
CA ASN A 208 7.34 -2.76 -5.09
C ASN A 208 8.23 -2.05 -6.11
N LYS A 209 8.58 -2.69 -7.24
CA LYS A 209 9.25 -2.04 -8.38
C LYS A 209 8.40 -0.92 -8.97
N LYS A 210 7.11 -1.16 -9.21
CA LYS A 210 6.16 -0.12 -9.66
C LYS A 210 6.04 1.03 -8.65
N ARG A 211 5.90 0.71 -7.36
CA ARG A 211 5.84 1.72 -6.30
C ARG A 211 7.14 2.52 -6.16
N LEU A 212 8.29 1.89 -6.38
CA LEU A 212 9.60 2.54 -6.33
C LEU A 212 9.73 3.56 -7.48
N GLN A 213 9.35 3.15 -8.69
CA GLN A 213 9.30 4.04 -9.85
C GLN A 213 8.36 5.23 -9.62
N GLN A 214 7.16 4.99 -9.09
CA GLN A 214 6.21 6.05 -8.74
C GLN A 214 6.77 7.01 -7.68
N ALA A 215 7.44 6.50 -6.65
CA ALA A 215 8.04 7.33 -5.61
C ALA A 215 9.17 8.21 -6.16
N ALA A 216 10.02 7.65 -7.03
CA ALA A 216 11.10 8.40 -7.69
C ALA A 216 10.55 9.47 -8.64
N ALA A 217 9.51 9.15 -9.42
CA ALA A 217 8.87 10.09 -10.32
C ALA A 217 8.21 11.26 -9.54
N LEU A 218 7.54 10.96 -8.43
CA LEU A 218 6.93 11.99 -7.58
C LEU A 218 7.98 12.89 -6.91
N TYR A 219 9.10 12.33 -6.45
CA TYR A 219 10.22 13.11 -5.91
C TYR A 219 10.76 14.08 -6.96
N ALA A 220 11.09 13.56 -8.16
CA ALA A 220 11.60 14.37 -9.27
C ALA A 220 10.61 15.48 -9.67
N LYS A 221 9.33 15.14 -9.88
CA LYS A 221 8.29 16.11 -10.26
C LYS A 221 8.17 17.23 -9.22
N THR A 222 8.14 16.89 -7.94
CA THR A 222 8.00 17.90 -6.87
C THR A 222 9.25 18.77 -6.77
N LEU A 223 10.45 18.18 -6.88
CA LEU A 223 11.71 18.92 -6.83
C LEU A 223 11.84 19.90 -8.01
N GLU A 224 11.43 19.49 -9.20
CA GLU A 224 11.36 20.38 -10.36
C GLU A 224 10.29 21.47 -10.19
N GLY A 225 9.12 21.10 -9.65
CA GLY A 225 8.05 22.05 -9.34
C GLY A 225 8.47 23.14 -8.36
N PHE A 226 9.34 22.85 -7.39
CA PHE A 226 9.91 23.92 -6.54
C PHE A 226 10.78 24.90 -7.31
N ALA A 227 11.52 24.43 -8.31
CA ALA A 227 12.45 25.26 -9.07
C ALA A 227 11.75 26.05 -10.18
N LYS A 228 10.73 25.49 -10.83
CA LYS A 228 10.11 26.03 -12.05
C LYS A 228 8.63 26.38 -11.92
N GLY A 229 8.01 26.04 -10.79
CA GLY A 229 6.56 26.02 -10.66
C GLY A 229 5.96 24.76 -11.31
N ASP A 230 4.79 24.37 -10.80
CA ASP A 230 3.98 23.27 -11.34
C ASP A 230 2.53 23.51 -10.91
N SER A 231 1.68 23.90 -11.86
CA SER A 231 0.27 24.22 -11.59
C SER A 231 -0.52 23.02 -11.10
N ALA A 232 -0.20 21.80 -11.56
CA ALA A 232 -0.83 20.58 -11.08
C ALA A 232 -0.46 20.29 -9.62
N LEU A 233 0.73 20.69 -9.18
CA LEU A 233 1.13 20.62 -7.77
C LEU A 233 0.75 21.86 -6.96
N GLY A 234 0.12 22.88 -7.55
CA GLY A 234 -0.15 24.16 -6.87
C GLY A 234 1.13 24.87 -6.42
N LEU A 235 2.24 24.68 -7.15
CA LEU A 235 3.54 25.27 -6.86
C LEU A 235 3.82 26.46 -7.77
N GLU A 236 4.23 27.57 -7.18
CA GLU A 236 4.96 28.63 -7.88
C GLU A 236 6.47 28.36 -7.77
N ALA A 237 7.23 28.87 -8.73
CA ALA A 237 8.69 28.79 -8.67
C ALA A 237 9.20 29.50 -7.42
N ALA A 238 10.16 28.87 -6.72
CA ALA A 238 10.78 29.48 -5.55
C ALA A 238 11.46 30.80 -5.93
N LYS A 239 11.12 31.89 -5.21
CA LYS A 239 11.66 33.23 -5.45
C LYS A 239 12.85 33.57 -4.54
N SER A 240 12.95 32.91 -3.38
CA SER A 240 14.05 33.13 -2.43
C SER A 240 15.38 32.66 -3.03
N PRO A 241 16.41 33.52 -3.14
CA PRO A 241 17.72 33.13 -3.67
C PRO A 241 18.36 31.98 -2.88
N GLU A 242 18.19 31.98 -1.55
CA GLU A 242 18.67 30.90 -0.66
C GLU A 242 18.02 29.56 -1.01
N VAL A 243 16.68 29.54 -1.18
CA VAL A 243 15.95 28.32 -1.58
C VAL A 243 16.39 27.87 -2.98
N VAL A 244 16.52 28.79 -3.94
CA VAL A 244 16.92 28.48 -5.33
C VAL A 244 18.33 27.90 -5.37
N ALA A 245 19.28 28.48 -4.62
CA ALA A 245 20.63 27.95 -4.50
C ALA A 245 20.62 26.55 -3.88
N TYR A 246 19.89 26.35 -2.79
CA TYR A 246 19.84 25.06 -2.11
C TYR A 246 19.16 23.95 -2.93
N LEU A 247 18.18 24.29 -3.76
CA LEU A 247 17.57 23.35 -4.71
C LEU A 247 18.60 22.76 -5.68
N LYS A 248 19.66 23.50 -6.05
CA LYS A 248 20.76 22.98 -6.87
C LYS A 248 21.54 21.89 -6.13
N GLU A 249 21.83 22.09 -4.85
CA GLU A 249 22.49 21.08 -4.03
C GLU A 249 21.64 19.81 -3.84
N VAL A 250 20.34 19.99 -3.60
CA VAL A 250 19.41 18.85 -3.47
C VAL A 250 19.36 18.07 -4.79
N ASN A 251 19.34 18.77 -5.93
CA ASN A 251 19.40 18.15 -7.26
C ASN A 251 20.71 17.40 -7.50
N ALA A 252 21.84 17.96 -7.09
CA ALA A 252 23.16 17.32 -7.21
C ALA A 252 23.22 16.01 -6.43
N ALA A 253 22.65 15.95 -5.23
CA ALA A 253 22.53 14.72 -4.44
C ALA A 253 21.48 13.75 -5.01
N TRP A 254 20.37 14.28 -5.55
CA TRP A 254 19.28 13.49 -6.12
C TRP A 254 19.69 12.75 -7.39
N LYS A 255 20.46 13.38 -8.29
CA LYS A 255 20.81 12.81 -9.60
C LYS A 255 21.45 11.41 -9.48
N PRO A 256 22.57 11.20 -8.76
CA PRO A 256 23.16 9.88 -8.62
C PRO A 256 22.30 8.92 -7.78
N PHE A 257 21.54 9.43 -6.80
CA PHE A 257 20.58 8.61 -6.07
C PHE A 257 19.52 8.02 -7.01
N SER A 258 18.93 8.86 -7.87
CA SER A 258 17.90 8.48 -8.84
C SER A 258 18.42 7.47 -9.87
N GLN A 259 19.66 7.64 -10.34
CA GLN A 259 20.31 6.71 -11.28
C GLN A 259 20.44 5.32 -10.66
N ASN A 260 20.86 5.22 -9.40
CA ASN A 260 20.95 3.94 -8.71
C ASN A 260 19.57 3.32 -8.44
N ILE A 261 18.54 4.13 -8.16
CA ILE A 261 17.16 3.64 -8.09
C ILE A 261 16.73 3.02 -9.43
N GLN A 262 17.04 3.65 -10.57
CA GLN A 262 16.73 3.10 -11.89
C GLN A 262 17.49 1.79 -12.19
N LYS A 263 18.77 1.69 -11.78
CA LYS A 263 19.53 0.43 -11.90
C LYS A 263 18.89 -0.71 -11.10
N ILE A 264 18.42 -0.44 -9.88
CA ILE A 264 17.70 -1.43 -9.06
C ILE A 264 16.38 -1.84 -9.73
N ILE A 265 15.62 -0.90 -10.29
CA ILE A 265 14.39 -1.18 -11.04
C ILE A 265 14.71 -2.04 -12.27
N GLY A 266 15.69 -1.65 -13.08
CA GLY A 266 16.08 -2.33 -14.33
C GLY A 266 16.58 -3.75 -14.09
N SER A 267 17.45 -3.94 -13.10
CA SER A 267 17.98 -5.26 -12.72
C SER A 267 16.98 -6.13 -11.95
N GLY A 268 15.82 -5.58 -11.57
CA GLY A 268 14.88 -6.25 -10.68
C GLY A 268 15.50 -6.58 -9.33
N GLY A 269 16.23 -5.65 -8.74
CA GLY A 269 16.83 -5.79 -7.41
C GLY A 269 18.16 -6.55 -7.35
N LYS A 270 18.68 -7.02 -8.49
CA LYS A 270 19.93 -7.79 -8.55
C LYS A 270 21.19 -6.92 -8.45
N ASP A 271 21.11 -5.62 -8.77
CA ASP A 271 22.25 -4.70 -8.65
C ASP A 271 22.51 -4.29 -7.18
N THR A 272 23.32 -5.09 -6.50
CA THR A 272 23.69 -4.89 -5.09
C THR A 272 24.59 -3.67 -4.88
N LYS A 273 25.38 -3.27 -5.89
CA LYS A 273 26.20 -2.04 -5.85
C LYS A 273 25.30 -0.81 -5.83
N ALA A 274 24.28 -0.78 -6.68
CA ALA A 274 23.29 0.29 -6.70
C ALA A 274 22.48 0.36 -5.40
N LEU A 275 22.07 -0.79 -4.84
CA LEU A 275 21.43 -0.83 -3.51
C LEU A 275 22.35 -0.29 -2.42
N GLY A 276 23.62 -0.71 -2.40
CA GLY A 276 24.61 -0.21 -1.45
C GLY A 276 24.78 1.31 -1.52
N TYR A 277 24.81 1.88 -2.73
CA TYR A 277 24.84 3.33 -2.92
C TYR A 277 23.60 4.00 -2.31
N VAL A 278 22.40 3.51 -2.65
CA VAL A 278 21.12 4.05 -2.16
C VAL A 278 21.03 4.01 -0.64
N VAL A 279 21.47 2.92 0.00
CA VAL A 279 21.47 2.79 1.46
C VAL A 279 22.46 3.77 2.11
N ARG A 280 23.70 3.86 1.62
CA ARG A 280 24.73 4.75 2.19
C ARG A 280 24.39 6.24 2.06
N HIS A 281 23.79 6.64 0.94
CA HIS A 281 23.49 8.06 0.67
C HIS A 281 22.07 8.49 1.12
N ASN A 282 21.26 7.56 1.65
CA ASN A 282 19.89 7.86 2.06
C ASN A 282 19.82 8.91 3.19
N GLU A 283 20.66 8.81 4.22
CA GLU A 283 20.64 9.78 5.33
C GLU A 283 21.14 11.17 4.88
N ALA A 284 22.10 11.23 3.96
CA ALA A 284 22.58 12.50 3.39
C ALA A 284 21.46 13.20 2.60
N LEU A 285 20.74 12.47 1.74
CA LEU A 285 19.61 13.03 1.00
C LEU A 285 18.45 13.42 1.94
N LEU A 286 18.19 12.64 3.00
CA LEU A 286 17.21 12.98 4.03
C LEU A 286 17.54 14.31 4.72
N LYS A 287 18.80 14.50 5.13
CA LYS A 287 19.28 15.74 5.77
C LYS A 287 19.09 16.94 4.84
N LYS A 288 19.45 16.80 3.56
CA LYS A 288 19.21 17.85 2.56
C LYS A 288 17.72 18.13 2.37
N SER A 289 16.88 17.11 2.24
CA SER A 289 15.41 17.31 2.17
C SER A 289 14.86 17.98 3.44
N HIS A 290 15.44 17.72 4.62
CA HIS A 290 15.02 18.36 5.86
C HIS A 290 15.43 19.83 5.93
N HIS A 291 16.64 20.16 5.50
CA HIS A 291 17.07 21.55 5.42
C HIS A 291 16.20 22.35 4.45
N LEU A 292 15.84 21.78 3.29
CA LEU A 292 14.91 22.40 2.35
C LEU A 292 13.57 22.76 3.00
N VAL A 293 13.04 21.91 3.89
CA VAL A 293 11.82 22.23 4.68
C VAL A 293 12.05 23.44 5.57
N GLN A 294 13.19 23.54 6.25
CA GLN A 294 13.49 24.68 7.12
C GLN A 294 13.64 25.97 6.31
N LEU A 295 14.25 25.92 5.13
CA LEU A 295 14.34 27.06 4.23
C LEU A 295 12.95 27.54 3.78
N PHE A 296 12.06 26.62 3.38
CA PHE A 296 10.69 26.99 3.02
C PHE A 296 9.90 27.57 4.20
N LYS A 297 10.07 27.05 5.41
CA LYS A 297 9.44 27.61 6.62
C LYS A 297 9.92 29.03 6.94
N LYS A 298 11.19 29.32 6.67
CA LYS A 298 11.81 30.65 6.87
C LYS A 298 11.46 31.63 5.74
N SER A 299 11.28 31.13 4.52
CA SER A 299 10.89 31.93 3.37
C SER A 299 9.47 32.48 3.52
N GLY A 300 9.15 33.63 2.92
CA GLY A 300 7.79 34.18 2.88
C GLY A 300 7.45 35.19 3.99
N GLY A 301 8.22 36.28 4.08
CA GLY A 301 7.90 37.43 4.94
C GLY A 301 7.88 37.16 6.46
N LYS A 302 7.57 38.20 7.23
CA LYS A 302 7.34 38.08 8.69
C LYS A 302 6.04 37.32 8.92
N LYS A 303 6.09 36.30 9.79
CA LYS A 303 4.96 35.44 10.15
C LYS A 303 4.48 35.72 11.57
N SER A 304 3.18 35.73 11.75
CA SER A 304 2.52 35.71 13.06
C SER A 304 2.88 34.44 13.85
N PHE A 305 2.59 34.46 15.15
CA PHE A 305 2.75 33.28 16.00
C PHE A 305 1.93 32.09 15.47
N MET A 306 0.68 32.33 15.08
CA MET A 306 -0.24 31.28 14.61
C MET A 306 0.22 30.66 13.29
N GLU A 307 0.76 31.44 12.36
CA GLU A 307 1.33 30.90 11.12
C GLU A 307 2.56 30.03 11.40
N LYS A 308 3.45 30.46 12.31
CA LYS A 308 4.61 29.66 12.73
C LYS A 308 4.17 28.35 13.41
N ALA A 309 3.14 28.41 14.25
CA ALA A 309 2.58 27.24 14.92
C ALA A 309 2.02 26.24 13.89
N ARG A 310 1.20 26.71 12.92
CA ARG A 310 0.64 25.87 11.85
C ARG A 310 1.74 25.20 11.02
N LEU A 311 2.78 25.95 10.62
CA LEU A 311 3.92 25.38 9.89
C LEU A 311 4.67 24.33 10.70
N ASN A 312 4.83 24.53 12.02
CA ASN A 312 5.45 23.55 12.91
C ASN A 312 4.60 22.28 13.06
N ILE A 313 3.28 22.41 13.20
CA ILE A 313 2.35 21.28 13.26
C ILE A 313 2.44 20.46 11.96
N VAL A 314 2.35 21.11 10.78
CA VAL A 314 2.47 20.44 9.47
C VAL A 314 3.82 19.74 9.32
N ASP A 315 4.91 20.38 9.74
CA ASP A 315 6.27 19.80 9.70
C ASP A 315 6.37 18.55 10.60
N ILE A 316 5.85 18.60 11.82
CA ILE A 316 5.93 17.50 12.80
C ILE A 316 5.01 16.35 12.44
N ALA A 317 3.75 16.62 12.07
CA ALA A 317 2.84 15.61 11.54
C ALA A 317 3.40 15.00 10.24
N GLY A 318 4.02 15.81 9.40
CA GLY A 318 4.75 15.36 8.21
C GLY A 318 5.93 14.45 8.54
N ARG A 319 6.69 14.77 9.60
CA ARG A 319 7.83 13.99 10.10
C ARG A 319 7.40 12.61 10.54
N GLN A 320 6.27 12.46 11.22
CA GLN A 320 5.75 11.14 11.62
C GLN A 320 5.61 10.18 10.45
N ARG A 321 5.07 10.65 9.32
CA ARG A 321 4.98 9.84 8.09
C ARG A 321 6.34 9.36 7.60
N MET A 322 7.34 10.24 7.61
CA MET A 322 8.71 9.88 7.25
C MET A 322 9.28 8.84 8.22
N LEU A 323 9.11 9.04 9.52
CA LEU A 323 9.62 8.15 10.57
C LEU A 323 9.05 6.73 10.42
N THR A 324 7.76 6.57 10.08
CA THR A 324 7.22 5.23 9.79
C THR A 324 7.93 4.52 8.63
N GLN A 325 8.33 5.26 7.60
CA GLN A 325 9.06 4.67 6.47
C GLN A 325 10.49 4.34 6.87
N LYS A 326 11.11 5.20 7.68
CA LYS A 326 12.47 5.05 8.21
C LYS A 326 12.60 3.84 9.15
N MET A 327 11.68 3.67 10.11
CA MET A 327 11.67 2.49 11.01
C MET A 327 11.55 1.18 10.23
N THR A 328 10.69 1.13 9.21
CA THR A 328 10.58 -0.07 8.36
C THR A 328 11.85 -0.33 7.56
N LYS A 329 12.49 0.73 7.03
CA LYS A 329 13.79 0.62 6.35
C LYS A 329 14.86 0.04 7.29
N GLU A 330 14.97 0.58 8.50
CA GLU A 330 15.94 0.13 9.51
C GLU A 330 15.69 -1.32 9.90
N LYS A 331 14.43 -1.70 10.12
CA LYS A 331 14.06 -3.10 10.40
C LYS A 331 14.43 -4.04 9.26
N LEU A 332 14.20 -3.64 8.00
CA LEU A 332 14.59 -4.42 6.82
C LEU A 332 16.12 -4.56 6.71
N LEU A 333 16.89 -3.52 7.06
CA LEU A 333 18.36 -3.57 7.06
C LEU A 333 18.89 -4.53 8.13
N ILE A 334 18.29 -4.54 9.33
CA ILE A 334 18.61 -5.52 10.38
C ILE A 334 18.35 -6.94 9.88
N LEU A 335 17.19 -7.20 9.27
CA LEU A 335 16.82 -8.49 8.72
C LEU A 335 17.73 -8.94 7.56
N ALA A 336 18.17 -7.99 6.74
CA ALA A 336 19.15 -8.22 5.68
C ALA A 336 20.59 -8.36 6.18
N LYS A 337 20.82 -8.35 7.51
CA LYS A 337 22.14 -8.39 8.16
C LYS A 337 23.09 -7.26 7.73
N VAL A 338 22.54 -6.13 7.28
CA VAL A 338 23.32 -4.94 6.93
C VAL A 338 23.53 -4.10 8.18
N SER A 339 24.74 -4.10 8.74
CA SER A 339 25.09 -3.33 9.96
C SER A 339 24.03 -3.46 11.07
N PRO A 340 23.66 -4.68 11.50
CA PRO A 340 22.46 -4.92 12.30
C PRO A 340 22.47 -4.18 13.64
N LYS A 341 23.59 -4.14 14.35
CA LYS A 341 23.73 -3.39 15.62
C LYS A 341 23.47 -1.88 15.43
N GLN A 342 24.03 -1.29 14.37
CA GLN A 342 23.85 0.14 14.09
C GLN A 342 22.40 0.45 13.69
N ASN A 343 21.78 -0.39 12.85
CA ASN A 343 20.40 -0.18 12.43
C ASN A 343 19.40 -0.46 13.56
N ASP A 344 19.73 -1.32 14.52
CA ASP A 344 18.93 -1.53 15.73
C ASP A 344 18.95 -0.28 16.63
N LYS A 345 20.12 0.33 16.85
CA LYS A 345 20.22 1.62 17.55
C LYS A 345 19.40 2.71 16.84
N LYS A 346 19.57 2.85 15.51
CA LYS A 346 18.80 3.81 14.69
C LYS A 346 17.30 3.57 14.76
N LEU A 347 16.86 2.30 14.78
CA LEU A 347 15.45 1.96 14.92
C LEU A 347 14.88 2.46 16.25
N HIS A 348 15.57 2.24 17.36
CA HIS A 348 15.15 2.74 18.68
C HIS A 348 15.11 4.27 18.72
N GLU A 349 16.12 4.95 18.15
CA GLU A 349 16.14 6.41 18.03
C GLU A 349 14.94 6.91 17.20
N THR A 350 14.65 6.28 16.05
CA THR A 350 13.54 6.66 15.18
C THR A 350 12.18 6.42 15.87
N ILE A 351 12.04 5.36 16.67
CA ILE A 351 10.88 5.10 17.53
C ILE A 351 10.71 6.22 18.57
N GLY A 352 11.77 6.59 19.26
CA GLY A 352 11.73 7.69 20.24
C GLY A 352 11.38 9.04 19.61
N GLN A 353 11.93 9.34 18.44
CA GLN A 353 11.58 10.53 17.66
C GLN A 353 10.11 10.55 17.24
N PHE A 354 9.55 9.38 16.98
CA PHE A 354 8.14 9.21 16.65
C PHE A 354 7.25 9.45 17.87
N ASP A 355 7.57 8.83 19.00
CA ASP A 355 6.86 9.00 20.27
C ASP A 355 6.84 10.47 20.70
N SER A 356 8.01 11.12 20.67
CA SER A 356 8.13 12.54 20.98
C SER A 356 7.29 13.42 20.03
N ALA A 357 7.32 13.14 18.72
CA ALA A 357 6.49 13.87 17.75
C ALA A 357 4.99 13.71 18.05
N LEU A 358 4.56 12.50 18.41
CA LEU A 358 3.16 12.21 18.71
C LEU A 358 2.72 12.88 20.01
N LYS A 359 3.55 12.84 21.05
CA LYS A 359 3.30 13.54 22.30
C LYS A 359 3.12 15.05 22.09
N MET A 360 4.02 15.67 21.32
CA MET A 360 3.92 17.09 20.98
C MET A 360 2.60 17.44 20.29
N LEU A 361 2.14 16.63 19.34
CA LEU A 361 0.87 16.88 18.64
C LEU A 361 -0.35 16.62 19.54
N VAL A 362 -0.29 15.65 20.44
CA VAL A 362 -1.43 15.28 21.30
C VAL A 362 -1.57 16.23 22.49
N ALA A 363 -0.47 16.58 23.13
CA ALA A 363 -0.45 17.35 24.38
C ALA A 363 -0.20 18.85 24.16
N GLY A 364 0.28 19.24 22.98
CA GLY A 364 0.92 20.52 22.77
C GLY A 364 2.37 20.52 23.28
N ASP A 365 3.13 21.52 22.86
CA ASP A 365 4.47 21.80 23.32
C ASP A 365 4.84 23.28 23.07
N ALA A 366 4.99 24.05 24.14
CA ALA A 366 5.26 25.48 24.05
C ALA A 366 6.65 25.77 23.44
N SER A 367 7.65 24.93 23.72
CA SER A 367 9.02 25.11 23.24
C SER A 367 9.12 25.06 21.71
N HIS A 368 8.28 24.24 21.07
CA HIS A 368 8.17 24.12 19.62
C HIS A 368 6.99 24.92 19.04
N ARG A 369 6.31 25.76 19.84
CA ARG A 369 5.13 26.56 19.45
C ARG A 369 3.99 25.69 18.88
N ILE A 370 3.67 24.61 19.58
CA ILE A 370 2.58 23.71 19.24
C ILE A 370 1.50 23.89 20.31
N PRO A 371 0.38 24.56 20.02
CA PRO A 371 -0.73 24.61 20.96
C PRO A 371 -1.29 23.20 21.18
N LYS A 372 -1.99 22.99 22.29
CA LYS A 372 -2.77 21.76 22.50
C LYS A 372 -3.93 21.74 21.50
N PRO A 373 -4.23 20.59 20.85
CA PRO A 373 -5.33 20.55 19.89
C PRO A 373 -6.67 20.75 20.59
N SER A 374 -7.46 21.68 20.06
CA SER A 374 -8.83 22.02 20.46
C SER A 374 -9.86 21.48 19.45
N ASN A 375 -9.44 21.24 18.21
CA ASN A 375 -10.32 20.78 17.15
C ASN A 375 -10.71 19.30 17.35
N ALA A 376 -12.01 19.02 17.50
CA ALA A 376 -12.52 17.66 17.73
C ALA A 376 -12.09 16.64 16.65
N LYS A 377 -12.01 17.05 15.37
CA LYS A 377 -11.55 16.17 14.28
C LYS A 377 -10.06 15.87 14.42
N MET A 378 -9.24 16.86 14.76
CA MET A 378 -7.81 16.64 15.01
C MET A 378 -7.59 15.73 16.21
N ILE A 379 -8.27 15.99 17.34
CA ILE A 379 -8.19 15.17 18.56
C ILE A 379 -8.55 13.71 18.25
N ALA A 380 -9.67 13.47 17.57
CA ALA A 380 -10.09 12.12 17.18
C ALA A 380 -9.08 11.44 16.24
N GLN A 381 -8.51 12.18 15.29
CA GLN A 381 -7.53 11.67 14.36
C GLN A 381 -6.21 11.30 15.05
N LEU A 382 -5.72 12.12 15.97
CA LEU A 382 -4.50 11.84 16.75
C LEU A 382 -4.71 10.68 17.72
N ARG A 383 -5.90 10.54 18.31
CA ARG A 383 -6.26 9.35 19.12
C ARG A 383 -6.19 8.07 18.27
N ARG A 384 -6.72 8.10 17.04
CA ARG A 384 -6.64 6.98 16.10
C ARG A 384 -5.19 6.64 15.72
N VAL A 385 -4.35 7.66 15.46
CA VAL A 385 -2.92 7.46 15.19
C VAL A 385 -2.22 6.82 16.40
N SER A 386 -2.52 7.30 17.62
CA SER A 386 -1.95 6.79 18.86
C SER A 386 -2.29 5.32 19.08
N GLY A 387 -3.58 4.94 19.00
CA GLY A 387 -3.98 3.54 19.19
C GLY A 387 -3.44 2.58 18.11
N LEU A 388 -3.25 3.05 16.87
CA LEU A 388 -2.57 2.25 15.84
C LEU A 388 -1.08 2.10 16.14
N TRP A 389 -0.45 3.14 16.66
CA TRP A 389 0.97 3.12 17.00
C TRP A 389 1.25 2.24 18.21
N GLU A 390 0.44 2.29 19.26
CA GLU A 390 0.55 1.42 20.44
C GLU A 390 0.55 -0.07 20.07
N LYS A 391 -0.28 -0.46 19.09
CA LYS A 391 -0.32 -1.84 18.58
C LYS A 391 0.90 -2.20 17.74
N LEU A 392 1.42 -1.24 16.97
CA LEU A 392 2.50 -1.50 16.00
C LEU A 392 3.90 -1.42 16.61
N LYS A 393 4.11 -0.54 17.60
CA LYS A 393 5.40 -0.29 18.25
C LYS A 393 6.04 -1.56 18.85
N PRO A 394 5.32 -2.41 19.62
CA PRO A 394 5.92 -3.63 20.16
C PRO A 394 6.44 -4.57 19.07
N ILE A 395 5.81 -4.60 17.89
CA ILE A 395 6.21 -5.44 16.76
C ILE A 395 7.55 -4.98 16.19
N TYR A 396 7.81 -3.66 16.15
CA TYR A 396 9.12 -3.13 15.75
C TYR A 396 10.23 -3.50 16.76
N LEU A 397 9.91 -3.52 18.06
CA LEU A 397 10.86 -3.77 19.14
C LEU A 397 11.19 -5.27 19.35
N GLN A 398 10.51 -6.18 18.66
CA GLN A 398 10.81 -7.61 18.78
C GLN A 398 12.25 -7.92 18.35
N LYS A 399 13.04 -8.49 19.27
CA LYS A 399 14.43 -8.95 19.04
C LYS A 399 14.52 -9.97 17.90
N LYS A 400 13.62 -10.95 17.88
CA LYS A 400 13.50 -11.94 16.78
C LYS A 400 12.31 -11.55 15.91
N THR A 401 12.59 -11.08 14.69
CA THR A 401 11.54 -10.73 13.73
C THR A 401 11.34 -11.85 12.74
N GLY A 402 10.38 -12.72 13.03
CA GLY A 402 9.95 -13.77 12.09
C GLY A 402 9.11 -13.21 10.93
N LYS A 403 8.79 -14.08 9.95
CA LYS A 403 7.94 -13.73 8.79
C LYS A 403 6.60 -13.10 9.20
N LYS A 404 5.99 -13.56 10.30
CA LYS A 404 4.72 -13.03 10.85
C LYS A 404 4.85 -11.58 11.31
N ALA A 405 5.90 -11.25 12.06
CA ALA A 405 6.17 -9.89 12.54
C ALA A 405 6.48 -8.93 11.38
N LEU A 406 7.28 -9.38 10.40
CA LEU A 406 7.55 -8.60 9.19
C LEU A 406 6.27 -8.35 8.38
N SER A 407 5.41 -9.36 8.23
CA SER A 407 4.11 -9.20 7.57
C SER A 407 3.23 -8.19 8.29
N ALA A 408 3.15 -8.26 9.62
CA ALA A 408 2.40 -7.29 10.43
C ALA A 408 2.92 -5.86 10.26
N ILE A 409 4.25 -5.66 10.22
CA ILE A 409 4.86 -4.35 9.94
C ILE A 409 4.49 -3.87 8.53
N VAL A 410 4.65 -4.72 7.52
CA VAL A 410 4.38 -4.38 6.11
C VAL A 410 2.90 -4.08 5.85
N GLN A 411 1.99 -4.72 6.57
CA GLN A 411 0.54 -4.51 6.46
C GLN A 411 0.02 -3.36 7.33
N GLY A 412 0.55 -3.20 8.56
CA GLY A 412 0.14 -2.16 9.51
C GLY A 412 0.67 -0.77 9.16
N ASN A 413 1.90 -0.69 8.63
CA ASN A 413 2.52 0.59 8.30
C ASN A 413 1.73 1.42 7.26
N PRO A 414 1.19 0.86 6.16
CA PRO A 414 0.30 1.59 5.26
C PRO A 414 -0.96 2.17 5.92
N VAL A 415 -1.53 1.46 6.90
CA VAL A 415 -2.72 1.93 7.65
C VAL A 415 -2.35 3.12 8.52
N LEU A 416 -1.27 3.00 9.31
CA LEU A 416 -0.76 4.09 10.14
C LEU A 416 -0.38 5.31 9.29
N LEU A 417 0.30 5.11 8.16
CA LEU A 417 0.66 6.17 7.22
C LEU A 417 -0.57 6.88 6.63
N LYS A 418 -1.65 6.14 6.34
CA LYS A 418 -2.91 6.72 5.85
C LYS A 418 -3.52 7.65 6.89
N GLU A 419 -3.60 7.22 8.14
CA GLU A 419 -4.16 8.03 9.22
C GLU A 419 -3.29 9.26 9.54
N MET A 420 -1.97 9.17 9.42
CA MET A 420 -1.09 10.34 9.51
C MET A 420 -1.25 11.32 8.35
N ASN A 421 -1.49 10.83 7.13
CA ASN A 421 -1.78 11.71 6.01
C ASN A 421 -3.05 12.52 6.25
N LYS A 422 -4.07 11.93 6.89
CA LYS A 422 -5.25 12.67 7.32
C LYS A 422 -4.91 13.70 8.40
N ALA A 423 -4.11 13.36 9.40
CA ALA A 423 -3.68 14.30 10.43
C ALA A 423 -2.95 15.52 9.83
N VAL A 424 -2.05 15.29 8.87
CA VAL A 424 -1.40 16.37 8.12
C VAL A 424 -2.40 17.20 7.34
N HIS A 425 -3.34 16.57 6.64
CA HIS A 425 -4.34 17.29 5.87
C HIS A 425 -5.22 18.17 6.76
N ILE A 426 -5.67 17.65 7.91
CA ILE A 426 -6.39 18.44 8.92
C ILE A 426 -5.53 19.63 9.34
N SER A 427 -4.25 19.40 9.66
CA SER A 427 -3.30 20.46 10.07
C SER A 427 -3.10 21.57 9.03
N GLU A 428 -3.28 21.27 7.74
CA GLU A 428 -3.14 22.26 6.67
C GLU A 428 -4.37 23.16 6.51
N VAL A 429 -5.56 22.66 6.85
CA VAL A 429 -6.84 23.29 6.49
C VAL A 429 -7.60 23.87 7.66
N VAL A 430 -7.37 23.40 8.90
CA VAL A 430 -8.08 23.92 10.07
C VAL A 430 -7.52 25.28 10.49
N ALA A 431 -8.41 26.23 10.76
CA ALA A 431 -8.06 27.53 11.33
C ALA A 431 -7.58 27.37 12.78
N ASP A 432 -8.28 26.55 13.56
CA ASP A 432 -7.95 26.26 14.96
C ASP A 432 -7.42 24.84 15.09
N TYR A 433 -6.24 24.72 15.71
CA TYR A 433 -5.61 23.45 16.01
C TYR A 433 -6.29 22.78 17.20
#